data_AF-A0A9Q8SCX7-F1
#
_entry.id   AF-A0A9Q8SCX7-F1
#
_cell.length_a   1.000
_cell.length_b   1.000
_cell.length_c   1.000
_cell.angle_alpha   90.00
_cell.angle_beta   90.00
_cell.angle_gamma   90.00
#
_symmetry.space_group_name_H-M   'P 1'
#
loop_
_entity.id
_entity.type
_entity.pdbx_description
1 polymer ?
#
loop_
_entity_poly.entity_id
_entity_poly.type
_entity_poly.pdbx_seq_one_letter_code
_entity_poly.pdbx_strand_id
1 'polypeptide(L)'
;MSEINYVHNNLYGTDSPWTSEDYEIAKIMNSYWVNFIKTGDPNGDGLNQWTPASNASATVMELGDGFQALPIAKDDQIELFAQWFDTLVTY
;
A
#
# COMPACT_ATOMS: atom_id res chain seq x y z
N MET A 1 5.49 -14.52 0.28
CA MET A 1 5.20 -13.80 -0.98
C MET A 1 4.27 -12.65 -0.64
N SER A 2 4.55 -11.45 -1.17
CA SER A 2 4.51 -10.22 -0.39
C SER A 2 3.32 -9.27 -0.67
N GLU A 3 2.93 -9.00 -1.91
CA GLU A 3 1.77 -8.11 -2.18
C GLU A 3 1.16 -8.35 -3.57
N ILE A 4 1.98 -8.86 -4.50
CA ILE A 4 1.59 -9.13 -5.87
C ILE A 4 0.29 -9.93 -6.02
N ASN A 5 0.05 -10.93 -5.16
CA ASN A 5 -1.15 -11.76 -5.27
C ASN A 5 -2.42 -11.05 -4.78
N TYR A 6 -2.27 -10.14 -3.82
CA TYR A 6 -3.36 -9.28 -3.37
C TYR A 6 -3.74 -8.28 -4.46
N VAL A 7 -2.74 -7.62 -5.05
CA VAL A 7 -2.95 -6.64 -6.14
C VAL A 7 -3.64 -7.28 -7.35
N HIS A 8 -3.27 -8.51 -7.71
CA HIS A 8 -3.89 -9.23 -8.82
C HIS A 8 -5.21 -9.93 -8.49
N ASN A 9 -5.60 -9.97 -7.20
CA ASN A 9 -6.74 -10.76 -6.74
C ASN A 9 -6.67 -12.23 -7.18
N ASN A 10 -5.49 -12.85 -7.04
CA ASN A 10 -5.23 -14.21 -7.53
C ASN A 10 -4.70 -15.16 -6.44
N LEU A 11 -5.00 -14.88 -5.17
CA LEU A 11 -4.59 -15.69 -4.01
C LEU A 11 -4.94 -17.19 -4.16
N TYR A 12 -6.06 -17.48 -4.80
CA TYR A 12 -6.53 -18.84 -5.10
C TYR A 12 -5.57 -19.66 -5.99
N GLY A 13 -4.64 -19.01 -6.68
CA GLY A 13 -3.65 -19.64 -7.56
C GLY A 13 -2.36 -20.06 -6.86
N THR A 14 -2.35 -20.10 -5.53
CA THR A 14 -1.14 -20.37 -4.73
C THR A 14 -1.40 -21.45 -3.67
N ASP A 15 -0.33 -22.11 -3.22
CA ASP A 15 -0.40 -23.17 -2.21
C ASP A 15 -0.41 -22.65 -0.75
N SER A 16 -0.63 -21.35 -0.55
CA SER A 16 -0.59 -20.72 0.78
C SER A 16 -1.96 -20.80 1.49
N PRO A 17 -1.99 -20.94 2.82
CA PRO A 17 -3.23 -21.10 3.59
C PRO A 17 -3.93 -19.75 3.82
N TRP A 18 -4.48 -19.16 2.76
CA TRP A 18 -5.21 -17.90 2.84
C TRP A 18 -6.55 -18.05 3.56
N THR A 19 -6.88 -17.04 4.35
CA THR A 19 -8.13 -16.89 5.08
C THR A 19 -9.17 -16.12 4.25
N SER A 20 -10.44 -16.11 4.68
CA SER A 20 -11.46 -15.30 4.00
C SER A 20 -11.15 -13.80 4.04
N GLU A 21 -10.47 -13.34 5.09
CA GLU A 21 -10.04 -11.95 5.25
C GLU A 21 -9.03 -11.56 4.17
N ASP A 22 -8.09 -12.44 3.85
CA ASP A 22 -7.10 -12.20 2.79
C ASP A 22 -7.77 -12.00 1.41
N TYR A 23 -8.83 -12.75 1.11
CA TYR A 23 -9.59 -12.58 -0.13
C TYR A 23 -10.34 -11.25 -0.19
N GLU A 24 -10.88 -10.76 0.92
CA GLU A 24 -11.52 -9.44 0.97
C GLU A 24 -10.47 -8.32 0.83
N ILE A 25 -9.31 -8.46 1.47
CA ILE A 25 -8.20 -7.52 1.31
C ILE A 25 -7.75 -7.48 -0.16
N ALA A 26 -7.58 -8.64 -0.80
CA ALA A 26 -7.16 -8.73 -2.20
C ALA A 26 -8.16 -8.06 -3.14
N LYS A 27 -9.46 -8.26 -2.90
CA LYS A 27 -10.53 -7.62 -3.67
C LYS A 27 -10.51 -6.10 -3.54
N ILE A 28 -10.32 -5.59 -2.33
CA ILE A 28 -10.25 -4.14 -2.07
C ILE A 28 -8.99 -3.54 -2.71
N MET A 29 -7.81 -4.14 -2.50
CA MET A 29 -6.55 -3.69 -3.09
C MET A 29 -6.62 -3.69 -4.62
N ASN A 30 -7.13 -4.77 -5.22
CA ASN A 30 -7.31 -4.84 -6.66
C ASN A 30 -8.23 -3.73 -7.19
N SER A 31 -9.30 -3.40 -6.46
CA SER A 31 -10.24 -2.34 -6.87
C SER A 31 -9.56 -0.98 -6.95
N TYR A 32 -8.76 -0.58 -5.95
CA TYR A 32 -7.98 0.66 -6.02
C TYR A 32 -7.02 0.67 -7.21
N TRP A 33 -6.33 -0.44 -7.48
CA TRP A 33 -5.36 -0.53 -8.57
C TRP A 33 -6.03 -0.43 -9.93
N VAL A 34 -7.13 -1.15 -10.13
CA VAL A 34 -7.90 -1.14 -11.38
C VAL A 34 -8.48 0.25 -11.64
N ASN A 35 -8.99 0.93 -10.63
CA ASN A 35 -9.51 2.30 -10.77
C ASN A 35 -8.39 3.26 -11.19
N PHE A 36 -7.25 3.22 -10.49
CA PHE A 36 -6.10 4.06 -10.81
C PHE A 36 -5.59 3.85 -12.25
N ILE A 37 -5.47 2.59 -12.69
CA ILE A 37 -5.06 2.27 -14.06
C ILE A 37 -6.04 2.83 -15.10
N LYS A 38 -7.35 2.82 -14.80
CA LYS A 38 -8.39 3.28 -15.72
C LYS A 38 -8.50 4.80 -15.80
N THR A 39 -8.39 5.50 -14.67
CA THR A 39 -8.79 6.91 -14.56
C THR A 39 -7.70 7.83 -14.02
N GLY A 40 -6.62 7.28 -13.46
CA GLY A 40 -5.64 8.04 -12.67
C GLY A 40 -6.12 8.37 -11.24
N ASP A 41 -7.33 7.97 -10.87
CA ASP A 41 -7.89 8.14 -9.53
C ASP A 41 -8.20 6.75 -8.93
N PRO A 42 -7.58 6.36 -7.79
CA PRO A 42 -7.80 5.05 -7.20
C PRO A 42 -9.20 4.90 -6.57
N ASN A 43 -9.91 6.00 -6.33
CA ASN A 43 -11.17 6.00 -5.58
C ASN A 43 -12.35 5.39 -6.36
N GLY A 44 -13.34 4.86 -5.63
CA GLY A 44 -14.55 4.26 -6.21
C GLY A 44 -15.58 3.89 -5.14
N ASP A 45 -16.75 3.42 -5.58
CA ASP A 45 -17.85 3.07 -4.68
C ASP A 45 -17.45 1.94 -3.72
N GLY A 46 -17.76 2.12 -2.43
CA GLY A 46 -17.46 1.13 -1.38
C GLY A 46 -15.99 1.11 -0.94
N LEU A 47 -15.16 2.02 -1.44
CA LEU A 47 -13.78 2.21 -1.02
C LEU A 47 -13.66 3.43 -0.09
N ASN A 48 -12.72 3.35 0.86
CA ASN A 48 -12.34 4.49 1.66
C ASN A 48 -11.61 5.52 0.79
N GLN A 49 -11.75 6.79 1.14
CA GLN A 49 -11.18 7.85 0.33
C GLN A 49 -9.65 7.89 0.48
N TRP A 50 -8.96 7.70 -0.65
CA TRP A 50 -7.52 7.89 -0.78
C TRP A 50 -7.25 9.28 -1.34
N THR A 51 -6.83 10.19 -0.46
CA THR A 51 -6.42 11.55 -0.84
C THR A 51 -4.98 11.60 -1.36
N PRO A 52 -4.69 12.36 -2.42
CA PRO A 52 -3.32 12.54 -2.92
C PRO A 52 -2.39 13.12 -1.85
N ALA A 53 -1.17 12.58 -1.76
CA ALA A 53 -0.14 13.13 -0.89
C ALA A 53 0.32 14.51 -1.40
N SER A 54 0.64 15.40 -0.47
CA SER A 54 1.20 16.72 -0.76
C SER A 54 2.21 17.13 0.32
N ASN A 55 2.98 18.18 0.09
CA ASN A 55 3.90 18.72 1.10
C ASN A 55 3.18 19.15 2.40
N ALA A 56 1.88 19.49 2.32
CA ALA A 56 1.07 19.84 3.47
C ALA A 56 0.39 18.64 4.15
N SER A 57 0.29 17.51 3.45
CA SER A 57 -0.34 16.28 3.92
C SER A 57 0.39 15.09 3.32
N ALA A 58 1.46 14.68 3.99
CA ALA A 58 2.25 13.53 3.60
C ALA A 58 1.64 12.27 4.23
N THR A 59 0.71 11.67 3.50
CA THR A 59 0.02 10.44 3.93
C THR A 59 0.17 9.33 2.92
N VAL A 60 0.17 8.10 3.41
CA VAL A 60 0.05 6.87 2.63
C VAL A 60 -1.29 6.21 2.93
N MET A 61 -1.79 5.40 2.00
CA MET A 61 -2.96 4.56 2.25
C MET A 61 -2.49 3.21 2.81
N GLU A 62 -3.00 2.85 3.98
CA GLU A 62 -2.90 1.50 4.53
C GLU A 62 -3.83 0.57 3.76
N LEU A 63 -3.34 -0.62 3.41
CA LEU A 63 -4.08 -1.65 2.70
C LEU A 63 -3.74 -3.02 3.33
N GLY A 64 -4.63 -3.53 4.17
CA GLY A 64 -4.41 -4.77 4.91
C GLY A 64 -5.19 -4.78 6.21
N ASP A 65 -4.47 -4.71 7.34
CA ASP A 65 -5.03 -4.61 8.71
C ASP A 65 -5.96 -3.38 8.88
N GLY A 66 -5.80 -2.38 8.01
CA GLY A 66 -6.71 -1.27 7.85
C GLY A 66 -6.80 -0.78 6.40
N PHE A 67 -7.76 0.12 6.17
CA PHE A 67 -7.98 0.80 4.90
C PHE A 67 -8.08 2.30 5.12
N GLN A 68 -7.02 2.93 5.62
CA GLN A 68 -7.06 4.32 6.06
C GLN A 68 -5.81 5.11 5.67
N ALA A 69 -5.94 6.44 5.61
CA ALA A 69 -4.79 7.31 5.43
C ALA A 69 -3.97 7.36 6.72
N LEU A 70 -2.69 7.00 6.62
CA LEU A 70 -1.70 7.11 7.69
C LEU A 70 -0.66 8.16 7.33
N PRO A 71 -0.10 8.89 8.31
CA PRO A 71 1.05 9.76 8.04
C PRO A 71 2.22 8.91 7.52
N ILE A 72 3.05 9.52 6.66
CA ILE A 72 4.34 8.91 6.29
C ILE A 72 5.19 8.67 7.55
N ALA A 73 6.21 7.81 7.42
CA ALA A 73 7.14 7.52 8.51
C ALA A 73 7.66 8.80 9.18
N LYS A 74 7.91 8.74 10.49
CA LYS A 74 8.36 9.90 11.27
C LYS A 74 9.71 10.39 10.77
N ASP A 75 9.90 11.71 10.72
CA ASP A 75 11.12 12.35 10.24
C ASP A 75 12.38 11.79 10.92
N ASP A 76 12.36 11.58 12.25
CA ASP A 76 13.50 11.01 12.99
C ASP A 76 13.94 9.62 12.48
N GLN A 77 12.97 8.80 12.06
CA GLN A 77 13.27 7.46 11.54
C GLN A 77 13.84 7.54 10.14
N ILE A 78 13.29 8.42 9.30
CA ILE A 78 13.81 8.68 7.95
C ILE A 78 15.23 9.22 8.04
N GLU A 79 15.49 10.17 8.93
CA GLU A 79 16.79 10.78 9.14
C GLU A 79 17.81 9.75 9.63
N LEU A 80 17.44 8.89 10.59
CA LEU A 80 18.31 7.81 11.06
C LEU A 80 18.77 6.91 9.90
N PHE A 81 17.84 6.47 9.05
CA PHE A 81 18.20 5.63 7.90
C PHE A 81 19.01 6.40 6.87
N ALA A 82 18.68 7.66 6.59
CA ALA A 82 19.44 8.50 5.67
C ALA A 82 20.90 8.68 6.13
N GLN A 83 21.11 9.01 7.41
CA GLN A 83 22.45 9.10 8.01
C GLN A 83 23.19 7.78 7.95
N TRP A 84 22.51 6.65 8.18
CA TRP A 84 23.12 5.33 8.04
C TRP A 84 23.54 5.04 6.60
N PHE A 85 22.71 5.36 5.60
CA PHE A 85 23.03 5.19 4.19
C PHE A 85 24.28 6.00 3.78
N ASP A 86 24.48 7.20 4.34
CA ASP A 86 25.67 8.01 4.10
C ASP A 86 26.96 7.37 4.65
N THR A 87 26.87 6.42 5.59
CA THR A 87 28.04 5.67 6.09
C THR A 87 28.45 4.49 5.21
N LEU A 88 27.64 4.11 4.22
CA LEU A 88 27.92 2.97 3.38
C LEU A 88 29.00 3.32 2.35
N VAL A 89 30.11 2.57 2.38
CA VAL A 89 31.16 2.68 1.35
C VAL A 89 30.63 2.07 0.05
N THR A 90 30.58 2.85 -1.01
CA THR A 90 30.30 2.34 -2.36
C THR A 90 31.49 1.54 -2.87
N TYR A 91 31.28 0.25 -3.14
CA TYR A 91 32.28 -0.66 -3.74
C TYR A 91 32.23 -0.63 -5.27
#